data_AF-A0A7X9PFT3-F1
#
_entry.id   AF-A0A7X9PFT3-F1
#
_cell.length_a   1.000
_cell.length_b   1.000
_cell.length_c   1.000
_cell.angle_alpha   90.00
_cell.angle_beta   90.00
_cell.angle_gamma   90.00
#
_symmetry.space_group_name_H-M   'P 1'
#
loop_
_entity.id
_entity.type
_entity.pdbx_description
1 polymer ?
#
loop_
_entity_poly.entity_id
_entity_poly.type
_entity_poly.pdbx_seq_one_letter_code
_entity_poly.pdbx_strand_id
1 'polypeptide(L)'
;WLKENDLLEKEEEITHSVGMSDRFGDVVEALPMTQWFVDVNKKIPDKEKSLKELMRDAVAIGHGEDSAQKITITPDRFVKTYFNWIENLRDWCISRQIWWGHRIPVWYKNEKIYCAPQAPQEEGWEQDTDTLDTWFSSGLWTFSTLGWPDKEWEKEKLFHPTNWMQMGHEILFFWMARMILMSTYAIDQIPFKDVYIHGILRDEKGQKFSKSLGNTLDPIAIIEKYGADSLRLSLVAGVSPGNDSRFYEEKVESSRNFVNKLWNIARYVLISYPADKHELNTENLLPSDVWILQKFSSLIKNISNDIKNFQLSQAAEKLREFTWSEFADWYLEIAKFEENKDVKNWILNNILEDLMRMWHPFIPFVTETIWNESGKKTMLIAEKWPSSDKYEIKAEKPKHENYLEYFEFVRETIVAIRNIRIENKLDLKKKLTVVIRLKTDSNPLLKEVFEHEKEIIKKLRTGVGELTIEISDDIIEDAYHFPISDGNLYVLRAGLVDVEKEKARVEKEIANIEKFVAGLKSRLENNDFVSKAPKNVIDQQKESLAKKEAELVELKKHLSSLK
;
A
#
# COMPACT_ATOMS: atom_id res chain seq x y z
N TRP A 1 31.72 27.24 -47.98
CA TRP A 1 33.18 27.22 -47.79
C TRP A 1 33.82 25.86 -48.06
N LEU A 2 33.64 24.82 -47.21
CA LEU A 2 34.30 23.51 -47.41
C LEU A 2 33.96 22.86 -48.77
N LYS A 3 32.67 22.89 -49.18
CA LYS A 3 32.21 22.45 -50.51
C LYS A 3 32.84 23.23 -51.66
N GLU A 4 32.99 24.54 -51.50
CA GLU A 4 33.48 25.45 -52.55
C GLU A 4 34.99 25.34 -52.79
N ASN A 5 35.73 24.78 -51.84
CA ASN A 5 37.18 24.62 -51.89
C ASN A 5 37.61 23.15 -52.07
N ASP A 6 36.69 22.24 -52.40
CA ASP A 6 36.95 20.80 -52.58
C ASP A 6 37.59 20.12 -51.34
N LEU A 7 37.19 20.58 -50.15
CA LEU A 7 37.65 20.06 -48.85
C LEU A 7 36.59 19.19 -48.15
N LEU A 8 35.42 18.98 -48.77
CA LEU A 8 34.37 18.12 -48.23
C LEU A 8 34.47 16.72 -48.85
N GLU A 9 34.82 15.72 -48.03
CA GLU A 9 34.93 14.33 -48.49
C GLU A 9 33.55 13.64 -48.59
N LYS A 10 32.71 13.80 -47.56
CA LYS A 10 31.40 13.15 -47.48
C LYS A 10 30.46 13.93 -46.57
N GLU A 11 29.18 13.94 -46.91
CA GLU A 11 28.10 14.49 -46.10
C GLU A 11 27.04 13.40 -45.93
N GLU A 12 26.69 13.09 -44.68
CA GLU A 12 25.79 12.00 -44.33
C GLU A 12 24.83 12.46 -43.24
N GLU A 13 23.60 11.97 -43.28
CA GLU A 13 22.68 12.11 -42.16
C GLU A 13 23.06 11.11 -41.06
N ILE A 14 23.29 11.62 -39.84
CA ILE A 14 23.66 10.81 -38.67
C ILE A 14 22.62 11.00 -37.59
N THR A 15 22.10 9.89 -37.09
CA THR A 15 21.28 9.88 -35.86
C THR A 15 22.22 9.73 -34.66
N HIS A 16 22.25 10.74 -33.78
CA HIS A 16 22.97 10.69 -32.52
C HIS A 16 22.17 11.30 -31.36
N SER A 17 22.63 11.13 -30.13
CA SER A 17 22.05 11.78 -28.96
C SER A 17 22.64 13.18 -28.77
N VAL A 18 21.79 14.21 -28.82
CA VAL A 18 22.18 15.60 -28.57
C VAL A 18 21.94 15.93 -27.09
N GLY A 19 22.96 16.45 -26.41
CA GLY A 19 22.81 16.94 -25.04
C GLY A 19 21.97 18.21 -25.01
N MET A 20 20.91 18.23 -24.21
CA MET A 20 20.02 19.37 -24.06
C MET A 20 19.91 19.81 -22.60
N SER A 21 19.69 21.10 -22.38
CA SER A 21 19.39 21.66 -21.06
C SER A 21 18.09 21.10 -20.54
N ASP A 22 18.11 20.48 -19.36
CA ASP A 22 16.90 19.94 -18.71
C ASP A 22 15.87 21.05 -18.38
N ARG A 23 16.32 22.29 -18.17
CA ARG A 23 15.42 23.40 -17.83
C ARG A 23 14.86 24.14 -19.05
N PHE A 24 15.67 24.31 -20.10
CA PHE A 24 15.33 25.18 -21.23
C PHE A 24 15.15 24.43 -22.55
N GLY A 25 15.65 23.19 -22.66
CA GLY A 25 15.56 22.37 -23.88
C GLY A 25 16.59 22.73 -24.96
N ASP A 26 17.36 23.80 -24.80
CA ASP A 26 18.40 24.20 -25.75
C ASP A 26 19.57 23.20 -25.78
N VAL A 27 20.25 23.10 -26.93
CA VAL A 27 21.45 22.27 -27.09
C VAL A 27 22.57 22.80 -26.19
N VAL A 28 23.19 21.91 -25.43
CA VAL A 28 24.32 22.24 -24.56
C VAL A 28 25.60 22.32 -25.38
N GLU A 29 26.33 23.41 -25.22
CA GLU A 29 27.66 23.58 -25.78
C GLU A 29 28.74 23.26 -24.73
N ALA A 30 29.77 22.51 -25.13
CA ALA A 30 30.92 22.26 -24.28
C ALA A 30 31.95 23.39 -24.46
N LEU A 31 32.07 24.24 -23.43
CA LEU A 31 33.02 25.36 -23.44
C LEU A 31 34.05 25.20 -22.31
N PRO A 32 35.36 25.34 -22.60
CA PRO A 32 36.38 25.42 -21.57
C PRO A 32 36.21 26.73 -20.80
N MET A 33 35.99 26.64 -19.49
CA MET A 33 35.78 27.79 -18.61
C MET A 33 36.42 27.54 -17.25
N THR A 34 37.02 28.58 -16.66
CA THR A 34 37.50 28.53 -15.29
C THR A 34 36.31 28.42 -14.34
N GLN A 35 36.29 27.38 -13.52
CA GLN A 35 35.18 27.04 -12.63
C GLN A 35 35.73 26.44 -11.33
N TRP A 36 34.92 26.45 -10.27
CA TRP A 36 35.22 25.84 -8.99
C TRP A 36 34.76 24.39 -8.94
N PHE A 37 35.68 23.51 -8.53
CA PHE A 37 35.43 22.08 -8.43
C PHE A 37 35.73 21.56 -7.02
N VAL A 38 34.93 20.60 -6.57
CA VAL A 38 35.27 19.72 -5.46
C VAL A 38 35.93 18.48 -6.03
N ASP A 39 37.21 18.29 -5.71
CA ASP A 39 37.97 17.09 -6.04
C ASP A 39 37.54 15.96 -5.10
N VAL A 40 36.83 14.98 -5.65
CA VAL A 40 36.23 13.89 -4.89
C VAL A 40 37.19 12.72 -4.67
N ASN A 41 38.29 12.68 -5.41
CA ASN A 41 39.27 11.58 -5.41
C ASN A 41 40.54 11.96 -4.61
N LYS A 42 40.78 13.25 -4.38
CA LYS A 42 41.88 13.72 -3.56
C LYS A 42 41.72 13.28 -2.11
N LYS A 43 42.80 12.72 -1.56
CA LYS A 43 42.89 12.41 -0.13
C LYS A 43 42.80 13.68 0.71
N ILE A 44 41.96 13.63 1.72
CA ILE A 44 41.80 14.69 2.70
C ILE A 44 42.93 14.54 3.74
N PRO A 45 43.79 15.57 3.95
CA PRO A 45 44.98 15.45 4.80
C PRO A 45 44.74 14.85 6.19
N ASP A 46 43.64 15.23 6.85
CA ASP A 46 43.36 14.80 8.22
C ASP A 46 42.52 13.50 8.31
N LYS A 47 42.10 12.93 7.17
CA LYS A 47 41.23 11.73 7.14
C LYS A 47 41.86 10.53 6.42
N GLU A 48 42.98 10.71 5.70
CA GLU A 48 43.66 9.70 4.87
C GLU A 48 42.79 9.00 3.80
N LYS A 49 41.55 9.47 3.63
CA LYS A 49 40.54 9.03 2.67
C LYS A 49 40.09 10.20 1.81
N SER A 50 39.67 9.89 0.60
CA SER A 50 38.98 10.81 -0.31
C SER A 50 37.49 10.91 0.04
N LEU A 51 36.81 11.96 -0.46
CA LEU A 51 35.36 12.09 -0.31
C LEU A 51 34.63 10.86 -0.86
N LYS A 52 35.09 10.35 -2.00
CA LYS A 52 34.56 9.13 -2.63
C LYS A 52 34.65 7.91 -1.72
N GLU A 53 35.77 7.73 -1.02
CA GLU A 53 35.96 6.63 -0.06
C GLU A 53 35.07 6.78 1.17
N LEU A 54 34.97 7.99 1.74
CA LEU A 54 34.07 8.26 2.88
C LEU A 54 32.60 7.96 2.53
N MET A 55 32.16 8.39 1.35
CA MET A 55 30.81 8.12 0.85
C MET A 55 30.54 6.64 0.64
N ARG A 56 31.53 5.90 0.16
CA ARG A 56 31.44 4.45 -0.03
C ARG A 56 31.32 3.75 1.32
N ASP A 57 32.18 4.10 2.27
CA ASP A 57 32.27 3.43 3.57
C ASP A 57 31.00 3.62 4.39
N ALA A 58 30.41 4.83 4.37
CA ALA A 58 29.16 5.14 5.05
C ALA A 58 28.02 4.14 4.74
N VAL A 59 27.97 3.60 3.51
CA VAL A 59 26.95 2.62 3.10
C VAL A 59 27.46 1.18 3.19
N ALA A 60 28.74 0.93 2.88
CA ALA A 60 29.29 -0.43 2.81
C ALA A 60 29.52 -1.05 4.20
N ILE A 61 30.25 -0.34 5.06
CA ILE A 61 30.79 -0.86 6.32
C ILE A 61 30.45 0.00 7.53
N GLY A 62 30.02 1.24 7.30
CA GLY A 62 29.83 2.27 8.31
C GLY A 62 30.93 3.32 8.27
N HIS A 63 30.57 4.59 8.46
CA HIS A 63 31.55 5.67 8.52
C HIS A 63 32.52 5.43 9.69
N GLY A 64 33.82 5.57 9.44
CA GLY A 64 34.84 5.25 10.43
C GLY A 64 34.92 3.78 10.84
N GLU A 65 34.37 2.85 10.04
CA GLU A 65 34.28 1.41 10.35
C GLU A 65 33.39 1.08 11.56
N ASP A 66 32.52 2.02 11.95
CA ASP A 66 31.52 1.81 13.00
C ASP A 66 30.19 1.35 12.40
N SER A 67 29.75 0.14 12.75
CA SER A 67 28.46 -0.41 12.32
C SER A 67 27.25 0.44 12.74
N ALA A 68 27.35 1.23 13.82
CA ALA A 68 26.31 2.17 14.23
C ALA A 68 26.21 3.40 13.30
N GLN A 69 27.26 3.65 12.52
CA GLN A 69 27.37 4.67 11.49
C GLN A 69 27.18 4.08 10.09
N LYS A 70 26.49 2.93 9.96
CA LYS A 70 26.13 2.36 8.66
C LYS A 70 24.76 2.83 8.21
N ILE A 71 24.71 3.31 6.96
CA ILE A 71 23.47 3.72 6.29
C ILE A 71 22.79 2.49 5.67
N THR A 72 21.52 2.28 6.00
CA THR A 72 20.67 1.26 5.38
C THR A 72 19.78 1.89 4.30
N ILE A 73 19.71 1.27 3.12
CA ILE A 73 18.91 1.78 1.99
C ILE A 73 17.81 0.78 1.65
N THR A 74 16.56 1.22 1.75
CA THR A 74 15.37 0.45 1.35
C THR A 74 14.75 1.05 0.09
N PRO A 75 14.47 0.28 -0.98
CA PRO A 75 14.81 -1.14 -1.15
C PRO A 75 16.28 -1.37 -1.55
N ASP A 76 16.81 -2.54 -1.20
CA ASP A 76 18.22 -2.95 -1.37
C ASP A 76 18.77 -2.77 -2.79
N ARG A 77 17.92 -2.84 -3.82
CA ARG A 77 18.34 -2.65 -5.22
C ARG A 77 19.05 -1.30 -5.45
N PHE A 78 18.69 -0.26 -4.68
CA PHE A 78 19.31 1.06 -4.82
C PHE A 78 20.71 1.14 -4.20
N VAL A 79 21.10 0.17 -3.36
CA VAL A 79 22.49 0.06 -2.87
C VAL A 79 23.44 -0.13 -4.04
N LYS A 80 23.09 -1.02 -4.98
CA LYS A 80 23.89 -1.23 -6.20
C LYS A 80 23.94 0.01 -7.09
N THR A 81 22.79 0.69 -7.25
CA THR A 81 22.70 1.95 -7.99
C THR A 81 23.60 3.03 -7.38
N TYR A 82 23.62 3.15 -6.06
CA TYR A 82 24.49 4.06 -5.33
C TYR A 82 25.97 3.73 -5.58
N PHE A 83 26.40 2.48 -5.35
CA PHE A 83 27.81 2.12 -5.54
C PHE A 83 28.30 2.30 -6.97
N ASN A 84 27.50 1.91 -7.97
CA ASN A 84 27.84 2.12 -9.37
C ASN A 84 28.11 3.61 -9.67
N TRP A 85 27.35 4.52 -9.06
CA TRP A 85 27.54 5.95 -9.25
C TRP A 85 28.78 6.46 -8.51
N ILE A 86 29.01 6.02 -7.27
CA ILE A 86 30.21 6.38 -6.50
C ILE A 86 31.49 5.95 -7.23
N GLU A 87 31.51 4.73 -7.78
CA GLU A 87 32.66 4.18 -8.51
C GLU A 87 33.03 5.02 -9.74
N ASN A 88 32.05 5.66 -10.38
CA ASN A 88 32.22 6.49 -11.56
C ASN A 88 32.19 8.00 -11.28
N LEU A 89 32.21 8.39 -10.00
CA LEU A 89 32.09 9.78 -9.58
C LEU A 89 33.25 10.63 -10.11
N ARG A 90 32.90 11.76 -10.74
CA ARG A 90 33.83 12.79 -11.23
C ARG A 90 33.79 14.00 -10.31
N ASP A 91 34.82 14.83 -10.40
CA ASP A 91 34.90 16.10 -9.68
C ASP A 91 33.66 16.95 -9.93
N TRP A 92 33.14 17.52 -8.86
CA TRP A 92 31.87 18.21 -8.89
C TRP A 92 32.10 19.69 -9.11
N CYS A 93 31.68 20.19 -10.28
CA CYS A 93 31.61 21.62 -10.55
C CYS A 93 30.54 22.28 -9.65
N ILE A 94 30.98 23.12 -8.71
CA ILE A 94 30.13 23.78 -7.71
C ILE A 94 29.79 25.22 -8.05
N SER A 95 30.46 25.86 -9.00
CA SER A 95 30.17 27.24 -9.42
C SER A 95 29.09 27.32 -10.49
N ARG A 96 28.29 28.38 -10.43
CA ARG A 96 27.19 28.65 -11.35
C ARG A 96 27.14 30.15 -11.67
N GLN A 97 27.07 30.48 -12.96
CA GLN A 97 26.91 31.85 -13.48
C GLN A 97 25.43 32.26 -13.46
N ILE A 98 24.79 32.17 -12.29
CA ILE A 98 23.38 32.54 -12.07
C ILE A 98 23.27 33.54 -10.93
N TRP A 99 22.16 34.28 -10.90
CA TRP A 99 21.95 35.34 -9.91
C TRP A 99 21.39 34.83 -8.58
N TRP A 100 20.71 33.67 -8.60
CA TRP A 100 20.08 33.10 -7.42
C TRP A 100 20.93 31.97 -6.84
N GLY A 101 21.59 32.26 -5.72
CA GLY A 101 22.39 31.28 -4.97
C GLY A 101 23.31 31.97 -3.96
N HIS A 102 23.99 31.16 -3.15
CA HIS A 102 25.02 31.66 -2.23
C HIS A 102 26.27 32.05 -3.03
N ARG A 103 26.77 33.27 -2.91
CA ARG A 103 28.02 33.67 -3.57
C ARG A 103 29.19 32.85 -3.03
N ILE A 104 30.09 32.43 -3.92
CA ILE A 104 31.29 31.70 -3.52
C ILE A 104 32.14 32.63 -2.63
N PRO A 105 32.61 32.17 -1.46
CA PRO A 105 33.37 32.99 -0.52
C PRO A 105 34.85 33.09 -0.92
N VAL A 106 35.10 33.40 -2.20
CA VAL A 106 36.43 33.62 -2.76
C VAL A 106 36.57 35.08 -3.19
N TRP A 107 37.73 35.65 -2.89
CA TRP A 107 38.07 37.04 -3.09
C TRP A 107 39.32 37.14 -3.95
N TYR A 108 39.31 38.08 -4.88
CA TYR A 108 40.40 38.35 -5.81
C TYR A 108 41.00 39.73 -5.56
N LYS A 109 42.33 39.81 -5.63
CA LYS A 109 43.08 41.08 -5.68
C LYS A 109 44.31 40.89 -6.55
N ASN A 110 44.28 41.45 -7.76
CA ASN A 110 45.25 41.14 -8.82
C ASN A 110 45.32 39.62 -9.05
N GLU A 111 46.49 39.00 -8.92
CA GLU A 111 46.68 37.55 -9.04
C GLU A 111 46.46 36.78 -7.72
N LYS A 112 46.16 37.47 -6.62
CA LYS A 112 45.92 36.82 -5.32
C LYS A 112 44.49 36.30 -5.23
N ILE A 113 44.37 35.08 -4.72
CA ILE A 113 43.10 34.41 -4.42
C ILE A 113 43.04 34.16 -2.92
N TYR A 114 41.93 34.54 -2.29
CA TYR A 114 41.69 34.32 -0.87
C TYR A 114 40.30 33.70 -0.65
N CYS A 115 40.22 32.61 0.11
CA CYS A 115 38.97 31.90 0.36
C CYS A 115 38.58 32.00 1.84
N ALA A 116 37.56 32.79 2.16
CA ALA A 116 36.98 32.88 3.49
C ALA A 116 35.57 33.53 3.44
N PRO A 117 34.70 33.24 4.44
CA PRO A 117 33.35 33.81 4.49
C PRO A 117 33.32 35.34 4.50
N GLN A 118 34.36 35.99 5.05
CA GLN A 118 34.52 37.45 5.06
C GLN A 118 35.70 37.87 4.19
N ALA A 119 35.59 39.06 3.60
CA ALA A 119 36.69 39.70 2.88
C ALA A 119 37.88 39.96 3.82
N PRO A 120 39.12 39.95 3.28
CA PRO A 120 40.26 40.51 3.99
C PRO A 120 40.02 41.97 4.40
N GLN A 121 40.62 42.40 5.51
CA GLN A 121 40.49 43.79 5.99
C GLN A 121 41.14 44.84 5.07
N GLU A 122 42.11 44.42 4.26
CA GLU A 122 42.78 45.28 3.28
C GLU A 122 41.78 45.70 2.18
N GLU A 123 41.86 46.94 1.69
CA GLU A 123 40.98 47.39 0.59
C GLU A 123 41.35 46.76 -0.77
N GLY A 124 40.41 46.77 -1.71
CA GLY A 124 40.62 46.36 -3.10
C GLY A 124 40.48 44.87 -3.39
N TRP A 125 39.77 44.13 -2.53
CA TRP A 125 39.35 42.75 -2.80
C TRP A 125 37.96 42.72 -3.44
N GLU A 126 37.80 41.92 -4.48
CA GLU A 126 36.52 41.70 -5.15
C GLU A 126 36.09 40.24 -4.98
N GLN A 127 34.87 40.02 -4.49
CA GLN A 127 34.33 38.65 -4.35
C GLN A 127 34.02 38.06 -5.73
N ASP A 128 34.24 36.77 -5.89
CA ASP A 128 33.79 35.98 -7.04
C ASP A 128 32.29 36.20 -7.32
N THR A 129 31.95 36.50 -8.56
CA THR A 129 30.57 36.74 -9.01
C THR A 129 29.75 35.47 -9.11
N ASP A 130 30.39 34.30 -9.15
CA ASP A 130 29.72 33.02 -9.21
C ASP A 130 28.95 32.70 -7.92
N THR A 131 27.89 31.93 -8.10
CA THR A 131 27.12 31.35 -7.01
C THR A 131 27.39 29.84 -6.89
N LEU A 132 27.11 29.29 -5.72
CA LEU A 132 27.18 27.87 -5.45
C LEU A 132 25.98 27.13 -6.06
N ASP A 133 26.24 25.92 -6.55
CA ASP A 133 25.24 24.94 -6.94
C ASP A 133 24.19 24.75 -5.84
N THR A 134 22.91 24.68 -6.19
CA THR A 134 21.83 24.48 -5.20
C THR A 134 22.03 23.19 -4.40
N TRP A 135 22.58 22.14 -5.04
CA TRP A 135 22.91 20.89 -4.37
C TRP A 135 24.04 21.01 -3.33
N PHE A 136 24.86 22.06 -3.41
CA PHE A 136 25.85 22.39 -2.37
C PHE A 136 25.17 22.76 -1.07
N SER A 137 24.23 23.71 -1.10
CA SER A 137 23.45 24.07 0.08
C SER A 137 22.53 22.93 0.54
N SER A 138 21.83 22.25 -0.38
CA SER A 138 20.92 21.15 -0.01
C SER A 138 21.64 19.94 0.59
N GLY A 139 22.91 19.72 0.23
CA GLY A 139 23.76 18.70 0.85
C GLY A 139 24.07 18.95 2.32
N LEU A 140 23.95 20.18 2.82
CA LEU A 140 24.19 20.52 4.21
C LEU A 140 22.96 20.31 5.11
N TRP A 141 21.83 19.87 4.55
CA TRP A 141 20.52 19.93 5.20
C TRP A 141 20.49 19.28 6.60
N THR A 142 21.02 18.06 6.76
CA THR A 142 20.84 17.29 8.01
C THR A 142 21.49 17.90 9.24
N PHE A 143 22.40 18.86 9.08
CA PHE A 143 23.11 19.49 10.20
C PHE A 143 23.00 21.02 10.18
N SER A 144 22.92 21.66 9.00
CA SER A 144 22.70 23.12 8.92
C SER A 144 21.34 23.55 9.49
N THR A 145 20.29 22.72 9.36
CA THR A 145 18.99 23.02 9.99
C THR A 145 19.01 22.88 11.51
N LEU A 146 20.04 22.25 12.06
CA LEU A 146 20.28 22.11 13.50
C LEU A 146 21.24 23.20 14.02
N GLY A 147 21.44 24.27 13.24
CA GLY A 147 22.22 25.43 13.66
C GLY A 147 23.73 25.27 13.50
N TRP A 148 24.22 24.28 12.75
CA TRP A 148 25.62 24.25 12.33
C TRP A 148 25.90 25.38 11.31
N PRO A 149 27.05 26.08 11.38
CA PRO A 149 28.19 25.86 12.28
C PRO A 149 28.16 26.66 13.59
N ASP A 150 27.02 27.29 13.90
CA ASP A 150 26.86 28.16 15.06
C ASP A 150 26.67 27.38 16.38
N LYS A 151 26.55 28.12 17.49
CA LYS A 151 26.53 27.53 18.86
C LYS A 151 25.29 26.70 19.12
N GLU A 152 24.22 26.93 18.36
CA GLU A 152 22.96 26.19 18.38
C GLU A 152 23.19 24.70 18.11
N TRP A 153 24.17 24.36 17.27
CA TRP A 153 24.56 22.98 16.96
C TRP A 153 24.82 22.13 18.21
N GLU A 154 25.48 22.69 19.22
CA GLU A 154 25.83 21.92 20.42
C GLU A 154 24.61 21.39 21.18
N LYS A 155 23.47 22.09 21.07
CA LYS A 155 22.20 21.67 21.68
C LYS A 155 21.42 20.74 20.76
N GLU A 156 21.34 21.06 19.48
CA GLU A 156 20.46 20.39 18.54
C GLU A 156 21.08 19.15 17.87
N LYS A 157 22.40 18.95 17.97
CA LYS A 157 23.11 17.79 17.38
C LYS A 157 22.63 16.43 17.90
N LEU A 158 21.89 16.39 19.01
CA LEU A 158 21.27 15.15 19.51
C LEU A 158 20.25 14.55 18.51
N PHE A 159 19.70 15.38 17.62
CA PHE A 159 18.80 14.96 16.54
C PHE A 159 19.56 14.52 15.27
N HIS A 160 20.90 14.49 15.32
CA HIS A 160 21.78 13.97 14.28
C HIS A 160 22.48 12.67 14.75
N PRO A 161 22.62 11.64 13.88
CA PRO A 161 22.09 11.54 12.53
C PRO A 161 20.56 11.41 12.51
N THR A 162 19.93 11.88 11.43
CA THR A 162 18.48 11.70 11.22
C THR A 162 18.13 10.20 11.21
N ASN A 163 17.13 9.76 11.97
CA ASN A 163 16.79 8.34 12.01
C ASN A 163 16.31 7.78 10.66
N TRP A 164 15.42 8.51 9.99
CA TRP A 164 14.77 8.05 8.77
C TRP A 164 14.67 9.17 7.74
N MET A 165 15.19 8.93 6.54
CA MET A 165 15.19 9.85 5.42
C MET A 165 14.41 9.28 4.24
N GLN A 166 13.40 9.99 3.75
CA GLN A 166 12.58 9.54 2.62
C GLN A 166 12.71 10.46 1.41
N MET A 167 12.86 9.87 0.21
CA MET A 167 12.97 10.63 -1.04
C MET A 167 12.64 9.79 -2.28
N GLY A 168 12.33 10.47 -3.38
CA GLY A 168 12.18 9.84 -4.69
C GLY A 168 13.54 9.41 -5.25
N HIS A 169 13.57 8.30 -6.01
CA HIS A 169 14.81 7.79 -6.60
C HIS A 169 15.53 8.80 -7.53
N GLU A 170 14.79 9.78 -8.07
CA GLU A 170 15.34 10.80 -8.98
C GLU A 170 16.39 11.72 -8.35
N ILE A 171 16.36 11.90 -7.03
CA ILE A 171 17.32 12.76 -6.29
C ILE A 171 18.32 11.97 -5.45
N LEU A 172 18.44 10.66 -5.65
CA LEU A 172 19.42 9.81 -4.97
C LEU A 172 20.85 10.37 -5.14
N PHE A 173 21.25 10.65 -6.37
CA PHE A 173 22.61 11.15 -6.64
C PHE A 173 22.79 12.62 -6.29
N PHE A 174 21.76 13.43 -6.52
CA PHE A 174 21.84 14.88 -6.36
C PHE A 174 21.68 15.33 -4.90
N TRP A 175 20.97 14.56 -4.08
CA TRP A 175 20.69 14.93 -2.70
C TRP A 175 21.23 13.92 -1.69
N MET A 176 20.79 12.65 -1.73
CA MET A 176 21.26 11.63 -0.77
C MET A 176 22.79 11.55 -0.75
N ALA A 177 23.40 11.36 -1.91
CA ALA A 177 24.84 11.24 -2.00
C ALA A 177 25.56 12.54 -1.59
N ARG A 178 24.99 13.72 -1.88
CA ARG A 178 25.56 15.00 -1.45
C ARG A 178 25.47 15.19 0.06
N MET A 179 24.38 14.77 0.71
CA MET A 179 24.30 14.79 2.17
C MET A 179 25.32 13.85 2.82
N ILE A 180 25.54 12.66 2.24
CA ILE A 180 26.58 11.75 2.73
C ILE A 180 27.96 12.39 2.58
N LEU A 181 28.27 12.95 1.41
CA LEU A 181 29.51 13.66 1.15
C LEU A 181 29.76 14.77 2.16
N MET A 182 28.78 15.67 2.33
CA MET A 182 28.93 16.85 3.17
C MET A 182 29.03 16.51 4.65
N SER A 183 28.18 15.60 5.14
CA SER A 183 28.15 15.24 6.56
C SER A 183 29.42 14.49 6.99
N THR A 184 29.85 13.50 6.20
CA THR A 184 31.07 12.73 6.51
C THR A 184 32.34 13.58 6.41
N TYR A 185 32.32 14.61 5.57
CA TYR A 185 33.39 15.59 5.48
C TYR A 185 33.38 16.59 6.66
N ALA A 186 32.27 17.33 6.82
CA ALA A 186 32.21 18.52 7.66
C ALA A 186 32.06 18.23 9.16
N ILE A 187 31.34 17.15 9.52
CA ILE A 187 31.03 16.82 10.92
C ILE A 187 31.39 15.37 11.30
N ASP A 188 32.01 14.63 10.37
CA ASP A 188 32.54 13.28 10.59
C ASP A 188 31.50 12.26 11.08
N GLN A 189 30.27 12.37 10.59
CA GLN A 189 29.15 11.47 10.89
C GLN A 189 28.33 11.20 9.64
N ILE A 190 27.57 10.10 9.60
CA ILE A 190 26.55 9.90 8.57
C ILE A 190 25.40 10.90 8.72
N PRO A 191 24.72 11.30 7.63
CA PRO A 191 23.60 12.24 7.70
C PRO A 191 22.30 11.60 8.25
N PHE A 192 22.11 10.30 8.01
CA PHE A 192 20.91 9.55 8.36
C PHE A 192 21.20 8.05 8.51
N LYS A 193 20.41 7.34 9.32
CA LYS A 193 20.55 5.88 9.56
C LYS A 193 19.84 5.07 8.48
N ASP A 194 18.53 5.28 8.32
CA ASP A 194 17.70 4.55 7.35
C ASP A 194 17.24 5.47 6.21
N VAL A 195 17.39 5.01 4.96
CA VAL A 195 16.91 5.70 3.77
C VAL A 195 15.80 4.90 3.12
N TYR A 196 14.64 5.52 2.95
CA TYR A 196 13.51 4.97 2.20
C TYR A 196 13.38 5.66 0.85
N ILE A 197 13.71 4.94 -0.21
CA ILE A 197 13.63 5.42 -1.57
C ILE A 197 12.29 5.00 -2.17
N HIS A 198 11.43 5.97 -2.44
CA HIS A 198 10.14 5.75 -3.08
C HIS A 198 10.21 6.00 -4.59
N GLY A 199 9.19 5.50 -5.31
CA GLY A 199 8.97 5.83 -6.72
C GLY A 199 8.52 7.26 -6.94
N ILE A 200 8.30 7.62 -8.20
CA ILE A 200 7.61 8.85 -8.57
C ILE A 200 6.17 8.56 -8.96
N LEU A 201 5.29 9.53 -8.70
CA LEU A 201 3.91 9.47 -9.18
C LEU A 201 3.90 9.81 -10.68
N ARG A 202 3.15 9.04 -11.45
CA ARG A 202 2.97 9.19 -12.90
C ARG A 202 1.49 9.42 -13.19
N ASP A 203 1.20 10.02 -14.33
CA ASP A 203 -0.18 10.13 -14.81
C ASP A 203 -0.77 8.76 -15.17
N GLU A 204 -2.06 8.74 -15.54
CA GLU A 204 -2.80 7.54 -15.93
C GLU A 204 -2.13 6.76 -17.09
N LYS A 205 -1.38 7.48 -17.95
CA LYS A 205 -0.66 6.93 -19.12
C LYS A 205 0.76 6.49 -18.78
N GLY A 206 1.22 6.71 -17.55
CA GLY A 206 2.57 6.39 -17.09
C GLY A 206 3.62 7.47 -17.39
N GLN A 207 3.21 8.66 -17.80
CA GLN A 207 4.14 9.77 -18.04
C GLN A 207 4.46 10.48 -16.73
N LYS A 208 5.66 11.07 -16.64
CA LYS A 208 6.03 11.90 -15.50
C LYS A 208 5.14 13.15 -15.50
N PHE A 209 4.68 13.55 -14.32
CA PHE A 209 4.00 14.83 -14.17
C PHE A 209 4.96 15.98 -14.49
N SER A 210 4.56 16.85 -15.41
CA SER A 210 5.33 18.05 -15.77
C SER A 210 4.42 19.18 -16.24
N LYS A 211 4.88 20.42 -16.03
CA LYS A 211 4.14 21.60 -16.48
C LYS A 211 4.08 21.70 -18.01
N SER A 212 5.16 21.31 -18.70
CA SER A 212 5.26 21.36 -20.17
C SER A 212 4.29 20.40 -20.85
N LEU A 213 4.04 19.22 -20.28
CA LEU A 213 3.05 18.26 -20.79
C LEU A 213 1.60 18.64 -20.43
N GLY A 214 1.39 19.68 -19.60
CA GLY A 214 0.07 20.07 -19.14
C GLY A 214 -0.67 19.01 -18.32
N ASN A 215 0.02 17.95 -17.89
CA ASN A 215 -0.57 16.83 -17.16
C ASN A 215 -0.49 17.03 -15.64
N THR A 216 -0.02 18.18 -15.14
CA THR A 216 0.17 18.43 -13.70
C THR A 216 -1.15 18.37 -12.94
N LEU A 217 -1.13 17.71 -11.78
CA LEU A 217 -2.26 17.58 -10.88
C LEU A 217 -2.06 18.47 -9.64
N ASP A 218 -3.08 19.22 -9.25
CA ASP A 218 -3.10 19.94 -7.97
C ASP A 218 -3.63 19.01 -6.86
N PRO A 219 -2.82 18.64 -5.85
CA PRO A 219 -3.28 17.80 -4.75
C PRO A 219 -4.42 18.46 -3.96
N ILE A 220 -4.49 19.80 -3.87
CA ILE A 220 -5.54 20.49 -3.13
C ILE A 220 -6.90 20.27 -3.79
N ALA A 221 -6.98 20.33 -5.12
CA ALA A 221 -8.22 20.05 -5.86
C ALA A 221 -8.73 18.62 -5.62
N ILE A 222 -7.81 17.65 -5.51
CA ILE A 222 -8.17 16.26 -5.19
C ILE A 222 -8.63 16.11 -3.74
N ILE A 223 -8.00 16.84 -2.81
CA ILE A 223 -8.41 16.89 -1.40
C ILE A 223 -9.81 17.48 -1.26
N GLU A 224 -10.13 18.56 -1.97
CA GLU A 224 -11.48 19.16 -1.93
C GLU A 224 -12.54 18.19 -2.44
N LYS A 225 -12.22 17.38 -3.45
CA LYS A 225 -13.15 16.43 -4.06
C LYS A 225 -13.35 15.15 -3.24
N TYR A 226 -12.28 14.59 -2.67
CA TYR A 226 -12.30 13.25 -2.06
C TYR A 226 -11.87 13.21 -0.59
N GLY A 227 -11.29 14.28 -0.05
CA GLY A 227 -10.74 14.36 1.30
C GLY A 227 -9.26 13.98 1.39
N ALA A 228 -8.57 14.58 2.37
CA ALA A 228 -7.13 14.39 2.57
C ALA A 228 -6.76 12.94 2.93
N ASP A 229 -7.54 12.29 3.78
CA ASP A 229 -7.30 10.89 4.15
C ASP A 229 -7.44 9.94 2.96
N SER A 230 -8.41 10.19 2.08
CA SER A 230 -8.61 9.41 0.86
C SER A 230 -7.40 9.51 -0.06
N LEU A 231 -6.87 10.73 -0.28
CA LEU A 231 -5.67 10.95 -1.06
C LEU A 231 -4.46 10.26 -0.44
N ARG A 232 -4.20 10.47 0.86
CA ARG A 232 -3.08 9.84 1.59
C ARG A 232 -3.11 8.32 1.46
N LEU A 233 -4.26 7.71 1.75
CA LEU A 233 -4.41 6.26 1.67
C LEU A 233 -4.20 5.76 0.24
N SER A 234 -4.70 6.47 -0.77
CA SER A 234 -4.52 6.07 -2.18
C SER A 234 -3.07 6.13 -2.66
N LEU A 235 -2.24 7.00 -2.07
CA LEU A 235 -0.84 7.14 -2.42
C LEU A 235 0.06 6.09 -1.75
N VAL A 236 -0.35 5.58 -0.59
CA VAL A 236 0.41 4.60 0.19
C VAL A 236 -0.03 3.17 -0.10
N ALA A 237 -1.34 2.92 -0.18
CA ALA A 237 -1.90 1.58 -0.38
C ALA A 237 -1.64 1.07 -1.81
N GLY A 238 -1.19 -0.17 -1.90
CA GLY A 238 -0.84 -0.83 -3.16
C GLY A 238 0.44 -0.29 -3.82
N VAL A 239 1.32 0.40 -3.09
CA VAL A 239 2.57 0.96 -3.62
C VAL A 239 3.77 0.36 -2.89
N SER A 240 4.55 -0.47 -3.59
CA SER A 240 5.78 -1.03 -3.03
C SER A 240 6.92 0.00 -3.02
N PRO A 241 7.84 -0.05 -2.04
CA PRO A 241 9.00 0.84 -1.96
C PRO A 241 9.78 0.87 -3.28
N GLY A 242 10.18 2.07 -3.70
CA GLY A 242 11.00 2.30 -4.88
C GLY A 242 10.30 2.19 -6.23
N ASN A 243 9.06 1.73 -6.30
CA ASN A 243 8.33 1.58 -7.56
C ASN A 243 7.49 2.82 -7.85
N ASP A 244 7.54 3.27 -9.09
CA ASP A 244 6.65 4.32 -9.58
C ASP A 244 5.20 3.83 -9.54
N SER A 245 4.28 4.75 -9.25
CA SER A 245 2.85 4.46 -9.20
C SER A 245 2.10 5.39 -10.14
N ARG A 246 1.03 4.87 -10.75
CA ARG A 246 0.13 5.68 -11.57
C ARG A 246 -0.94 6.30 -10.70
N PHE A 247 -1.23 7.56 -10.97
CA PHE A 247 -2.37 8.26 -10.43
C PHE A 247 -3.57 8.12 -11.37
N TYR A 248 -4.71 7.76 -10.80
CA TYR A 248 -6.02 7.76 -11.46
C TYR A 248 -7.08 7.96 -10.37
N GLU A 249 -8.09 8.77 -10.66
CA GLU A 249 -9.04 9.25 -9.65
C GLU A 249 -9.86 8.12 -9.01
N GLU A 250 -10.13 7.04 -9.75
CA GLU A 250 -10.86 5.87 -9.26
C GLU A 250 -10.14 5.20 -8.08
N LYS A 251 -8.80 5.30 -8.02
CA LYS A 251 -8.02 4.83 -6.86
C LYS A 251 -8.37 5.66 -5.62
N VAL A 252 -8.47 6.98 -5.78
CA VAL A 252 -8.80 7.91 -4.70
C VAL A 252 -10.26 7.72 -4.27
N GLU A 253 -11.17 7.50 -5.22
CA GLU A 253 -12.57 7.20 -4.94
C GLU A 253 -12.73 5.92 -4.11
N SER A 254 -12.00 4.86 -4.47
CA SER A 254 -11.98 3.62 -3.69
C SER A 254 -11.50 3.85 -2.26
N SER A 255 -10.45 4.64 -2.07
CA SER A 255 -9.97 5.03 -0.73
C SER A 255 -11.01 5.85 0.03
N ARG A 256 -11.70 6.80 -0.62
CA ARG A 256 -12.80 7.56 0.00
C ARG A 256 -13.93 6.64 0.47
N ASN A 257 -14.32 5.67 -0.36
CA ASN A 257 -15.36 4.71 -0.01
C ASN A 257 -14.99 3.90 1.23
N PHE A 258 -13.70 3.53 1.36
CA PHE A 258 -13.20 2.88 2.56
C PHE A 258 -13.22 3.80 3.79
N VAL A 259 -12.74 5.04 3.67
CA VAL A 259 -12.78 6.02 4.78
C VAL A 259 -14.23 6.24 5.26
N ASN A 260 -15.19 6.31 4.34
CA ASN A 260 -16.61 6.39 4.70
C ASN A 260 -17.12 5.10 5.37
N LYS A 261 -16.66 3.92 4.92
CA LYS A 261 -16.97 2.64 5.60
C LYS A 261 -16.44 2.63 7.04
N LEU A 262 -15.21 3.10 7.27
CA LEU A 262 -14.61 3.24 8.61
C LEU A 262 -15.46 4.15 9.51
N TRP A 263 -15.88 5.31 8.99
CA TRP A 263 -16.80 6.22 9.68
C TRP A 263 -18.12 5.55 10.08
N ASN A 264 -18.74 4.83 9.15
CA ASN A 264 -20.01 4.15 9.41
C ASN A 264 -19.89 3.03 10.44
N ILE A 265 -18.78 2.27 10.41
CA ILE A 265 -18.47 1.25 11.43
C ILE A 265 -18.36 1.93 12.80
N ALA A 266 -17.54 2.97 12.91
CA ALA A 266 -17.31 3.68 14.16
C ALA A 266 -18.61 4.26 14.72
N ARG A 267 -19.35 5.01 13.90
CA ARG A 267 -20.64 5.59 14.29
C ARG A 267 -21.63 4.54 14.79
N TYR A 268 -21.71 3.39 14.11
CA TYR A 268 -22.60 2.32 14.53
C TYR A 268 -22.20 1.75 15.89
N VAL A 269 -20.91 1.47 16.11
CA VAL A 269 -20.39 0.96 17.39
C VAL A 269 -20.66 1.96 18.51
N LEU A 270 -20.30 3.24 18.33
CA LEU A 270 -20.47 4.27 19.35
C LEU A 270 -21.93 4.48 19.77
N ILE A 271 -22.88 4.34 18.83
CA ILE A 271 -24.31 4.50 19.11
C ILE A 271 -24.92 3.24 19.74
N SER A 272 -24.57 2.06 19.22
CA SER A 272 -25.23 0.80 19.60
C SER A 272 -24.58 0.12 20.82
N TYR A 273 -23.32 0.45 21.10
CA TYR A 273 -22.50 -0.12 22.18
C TYR A 273 -21.81 1.04 22.91
N PRO A 274 -22.56 1.82 23.72
CA PRO A 274 -21.98 2.94 24.46
C PRO A 274 -20.89 2.43 25.40
N ALA A 275 -19.72 3.08 25.36
CA ALA A 275 -18.55 2.67 26.13
C ALA A 275 -18.89 2.56 27.63
N ASP A 276 -18.64 1.39 28.20
CA ASP A 276 -18.76 1.12 29.63
C ASP A 276 -17.41 0.71 30.23
N LYS A 277 -17.22 0.93 31.53
CA LYS A 277 -15.96 0.69 32.24
C LYS A 277 -15.79 -0.76 32.71
N HIS A 278 -16.59 -1.69 32.18
CA HIS A 278 -16.49 -3.09 32.58
C HIS A 278 -15.17 -3.72 32.11
N GLU A 279 -14.58 -4.56 32.95
CA GLU A 279 -13.46 -5.42 32.54
C GLU A 279 -13.99 -6.61 31.73
N LEU A 280 -13.20 -7.10 30.77
CA LEU A 280 -13.59 -8.27 30.00
C LEU A 280 -13.66 -9.50 30.90
N ASN A 281 -14.87 -10.04 31.09
CA ASN A 281 -15.01 -11.37 31.68
C ASN A 281 -14.60 -12.43 30.64
N THR A 282 -13.42 -13.03 30.84
CA THR A 282 -12.87 -14.07 29.95
C THR A 282 -13.40 -15.48 30.24
N GLU A 283 -14.35 -15.64 31.17
CA GLU A 283 -14.96 -16.93 31.50
C GLU A 283 -15.99 -17.39 30.48
N ASN A 284 -16.73 -16.46 29.87
CA ASN A 284 -17.86 -16.76 29.00
C ASN A 284 -17.65 -16.27 27.55
N LEU A 285 -16.41 -16.33 27.06
CA LEU A 285 -16.11 -15.97 25.67
C LEU A 285 -16.64 -17.05 24.73
N LEU A 286 -17.37 -16.60 23.70
CA LEU A 286 -17.81 -17.49 22.64
C LEU A 286 -16.67 -17.78 21.67
N PRO A 287 -16.73 -18.87 20.86
CA PRO A 287 -15.73 -19.11 19.82
C PRO A 287 -15.56 -17.91 18.89
N SER A 288 -16.64 -17.23 18.51
CA SER A 288 -16.62 -15.98 17.74
C SER A 288 -15.84 -14.83 18.42
N ASP A 289 -15.88 -14.72 19.75
CA ASP A 289 -15.14 -13.73 20.54
C ASP A 289 -13.65 -14.04 20.56
N VAL A 290 -13.30 -15.29 20.86
CA VAL A 290 -11.91 -15.74 20.87
C VAL A 290 -11.28 -15.55 19.49
N TRP A 291 -12.02 -15.89 18.42
CA TRP A 291 -11.58 -15.69 17.04
C TRP A 291 -11.21 -14.23 16.75
N ILE A 292 -12.11 -13.28 16.99
CA ILE A 292 -11.84 -11.87 16.64
C ILE A 292 -10.70 -11.29 17.48
N LEU A 293 -10.61 -11.65 18.76
CA LEU A 293 -9.57 -11.17 19.67
C LEU A 293 -8.19 -11.67 19.25
N GLN A 294 -8.07 -12.96 18.92
CA GLN A 294 -6.81 -13.55 18.44
C GLN A 294 -6.40 -13.02 17.06
N LYS A 295 -7.37 -12.83 16.15
CA LYS A 295 -7.14 -12.18 14.85
C LYS A 295 -6.64 -10.75 15.03
N PHE A 296 -7.24 -9.99 15.93
CA PHE A 296 -6.84 -8.62 16.21
C PHE A 296 -5.48 -8.53 16.89
N SER A 297 -5.17 -9.42 17.84
CA SER A 297 -3.85 -9.54 18.45
C SER A 297 -2.77 -9.79 17.39
N SER A 298 -3.04 -10.74 16.48
CA SER A 298 -2.15 -11.07 15.36
C SER A 298 -1.99 -9.90 14.38
N LEU A 299 -3.08 -9.18 14.10
CA LEU A 299 -3.05 -7.97 13.28
C LEU A 299 -2.11 -6.92 13.89
N ILE A 300 -2.26 -6.58 15.17
CA ILE A 300 -1.40 -5.58 15.84
C ILE A 300 0.07 -5.96 15.68
N LYS A 301 0.45 -7.23 15.91
CA LYS A 301 1.82 -7.72 15.75
C LYS A 301 2.31 -7.55 14.31
N ASN A 302 1.51 -7.98 13.34
CA ASN A 302 1.84 -7.94 11.92
C ASN A 302 2.01 -6.51 11.40
N ILE A 303 1.08 -5.61 11.74
CA ILE A 303 1.13 -4.20 11.34
C ILE A 303 2.31 -3.49 11.99
N SER A 304 2.55 -3.75 13.28
CA SER A 304 3.72 -3.19 13.99
C SER A 304 5.02 -3.61 13.33
N ASN A 305 5.13 -4.87 12.90
CA ASN A 305 6.29 -5.37 12.17
C ASN A 305 6.41 -4.75 10.77
N ASP A 306 5.30 -4.65 10.03
CA ASP A 306 5.28 -4.05 8.70
C ASP A 306 5.74 -2.59 8.74
N ILE A 307 5.23 -1.78 9.68
CA ILE A 307 5.64 -0.38 9.84
C ILE A 307 7.12 -0.28 10.22
N LYS A 308 7.60 -1.11 11.16
CA LYS A 308 9.03 -1.15 11.55
C LYS A 308 9.94 -1.47 10.36
N ASN A 309 9.48 -2.28 9.41
CA ASN A 309 10.22 -2.67 8.21
C ASN A 309 9.86 -1.83 6.96
N PHE A 310 9.25 -0.65 7.17
CA PHE A 310 8.83 0.28 6.12
C PHE A 310 7.88 -0.31 5.05
N GLN A 311 7.15 -1.38 5.38
CA GLN A 311 6.14 -2.04 4.55
C GLN A 311 4.77 -1.37 4.71
N LEU A 312 4.71 -0.04 4.48
CA LEU A 312 3.52 0.78 4.75
C LEU A 312 2.30 0.35 3.93
N SER A 313 2.51 -0.06 2.68
CA SER A 313 1.43 -0.57 1.83
C SER A 313 0.83 -1.86 2.40
N GLN A 314 1.68 -2.81 2.81
CA GLN A 314 1.22 -4.09 3.36
C GLN A 314 0.47 -3.88 4.68
N ALA A 315 0.95 -2.96 5.51
CA ALA A 315 0.25 -2.55 6.71
C ALA A 315 -1.15 -2.01 6.41
N ALA A 316 -1.27 -1.07 5.47
CA ALA A 316 -2.57 -0.51 5.09
C ALA A 316 -3.53 -1.56 4.51
N GLU A 317 -3.03 -2.49 3.69
CA GLU A 317 -3.85 -3.56 3.09
C GLU A 317 -4.37 -4.54 4.15
N LYS A 318 -3.51 -5.02 5.06
CA LYS A 318 -3.90 -5.92 6.17
C LYS A 318 -4.90 -5.24 7.11
N LEU A 319 -4.68 -3.96 7.45
CA LEU A 319 -5.64 -3.19 8.23
C LEU A 319 -6.99 -3.07 7.52
N ARG A 320 -6.99 -2.80 6.20
CA ARG A 320 -8.20 -2.69 5.39
C ARG A 320 -8.98 -3.98 5.39
N GLU A 321 -8.29 -5.09 5.15
CA GLU A 321 -8.85 -6.44 5.15
C GLU A 321 -9.48 -6.78 6.49
N PHE A 322 -8.77 -6.59 7.60
CA PHE A 322 -9.34 -6.85 8.94
C PHE A 322 -10.56 -5.97 9.20
N THR A 323 -10.42 -4.64 9.01
CA THR A 323 -11.48 -3.67 9.33
C THR A 323 -12.77 -3.97 8.57
N TRP A 324 -12.66 -4.33 7.29
CA TRP A 324 -13.81 -4.60 6.44
C TRP A 324 -14.27 -6.06 6.55
N SER A 325 -13.40 -6.99 6.22
CA SER A 325 -13.73 -8.38 5.93
C SER A 325 -13.78 -9.27 7.17
N GLU A 326 -13.21 -8.85 8.30
CA GLU A 326 -13.26 -9.61 9.57
C GLU A 326 -14.12 -8.88 10.60
N PHE A 327 -13.84 -7.60 10.86
CA PHE A 327 -14.56 -6.83 11.87
C PHE A 327 -15.97 -6.45 11.42
N ALA A 328 -16.12 -5.76 10.27
CA ALA A 328 -17.43 -5.25 9.85
C ALA A 328 -18.35 -6.33 9.27
N ASP A 329 -17.85 -7.18 8.37
CA ASP A 329 -18.69 -8.14 7.65
C ASP A 329 -19.05 -9.39 8.48
N TRP A 330 -18.27 -9.68 9.54
CA TRP A 330 -18.51 -10.82 10.43
C TRP A 330 -18.82 -10.38 11.85
N TYR A 331 -17.82 -9.92 12.61
CA TYR A 331 -17.98 -9.77 14.06
C TYR A 331 -19.07 -8.74 14.45
N LEU A 332 -19.14 -7.63 13.72
CA LEU A 332 -20.16 -6.61 13.93
C LEU A 332 -21.57 -7.12 13.57
N GLU A 333 -21.71 -7.98 12.56
CA GLU A 333 -22.99 -8.60 12.23
C GLU A 333 -23.39 -9.65 13.27
N ILE A 334 -22.44 -10.42 13.80
CA ILE A 334 -22.66 -11.39 14.90
C ILE A 334 -23.18 -10.68 16.15
N ALA A 335 -22.51 -9.58 16.54
CA ALA A 335 -22.85 -8.83 17.75
C ALA A 335 -24.27 -8.24 17.76
N LYS A 336 -24.95 -8.15 16.60
CA LYS A 336 -26.32 -7.61 16.48
C LYS A 336 -27.40 -8.51 17.08
N PHE A 337 -27.15 -9.81 17.18
CA PHE A 337 -28.17 -10.77 17.56
C PHE A 337 -27.75 -11.71 18.69
N GLU A 338 -26.54 -11.56 19.23
CA GLU A 338 -26.10 -12.28 20.42
C GLU A 338 -26.49 -11.55 21.71
N GLU A 339 -26.79 -12.32 22.76
CA GLU A 339 -27.40 -11.81 23.98
C GLU A 339 -26.38 -11.26 25.00
N ASN A 340 -25.10 -11.66 24.91
CA ASN A 340 -24.04 -11.24 25.84
C ASN A 340 -23.52 -9.82 25.52
N LYS A 341 -24.36 -8.82 25.77
CA LYS A 341 -24.09 -7.42 25.42
C LYS A 341 -22.85 -6.85 26.08
N ASP A 342 -22.50 -7.25 27.30
CA ASP A 342 -21.36 -6.68 28.03
C ASP A 342 -20.03 -7.08 27.39
N VAL A 343 -19.87 -8.37 27.05
CA VAL A 343 -18.68 -8.87 26.33
C VAL A 343 -18.56 -8.19 24.97
N LYS A 344 -19.65 -8.09 24.20
CA LYS A 344 -19.63 -7.43 22.88
C LYS A 344 -19.34 -5.94 22.98
N ASN A 345 -19.92 -5.28 23.97
CA ASN A 345 -19.68 -3.86 24.21
C ASN A 345 -18.19 -3.61 24.48
N TRP A 346 -17.58 -4.44 25.33
CA TRP A 346 -16.14 -4.38 25.57
C TRP A 346 -15.33 -4.63 24.29
N ILE A 347 -15.56 -5.74 23.58
CA ILE A 347 -14.74 -6.12 22.42
C ILE A 347 -14.85 -5.09 21.30
N LEU A 348 -16.06 -4.66 20.95
CA LEU A 348 -16.29 -3.70 19.88
C LEU A 348 -15.65 -2.35 20.16
N ASN A 349 -15.79 -1.80 21.37
CA ASN A 349 -15.19 -0.52 21.73
C ASN A 349 -13.66 -0.59 21.79
N ASN A 350 -13.10 -1.65 22.37
CA ASN A 350 -11.65 -1.79 22.49
C ASN A 350 -10.99 -2.00 21.12
N ILE A 351 -11.56 -2.86 20.27
CA ILE A 351 -11.07 -3.03 18.89
C ILE A 351 -11.23 -1.74 18.10
N LEU A 352 -12.35 -1.03 18.21
CA LEU A 352 -12.53 0.26 17.51
C LEU A 352 -11.48 1.28 17.95
N GLU A 353 -11.24 1.42 19.25
CA GLU A 353 -10.24 2.34 19.81
C GLU A 353 -8.84 2.06 19.24
N ASP A 354 -8.40 0.80 19.25
CA ASP A 354 -7.08 0.43 18.76
C ASP A 354 -7.00 0.40 17.23
N LEU A 355 -8.11 0.19 16.53
CA LEU A 355 -8.21 0.42 15.08
C LEU A 355 -7.99 1.89 14.75
N MET A 356 -8.54 2.83 15.52
CA MET A 356 -8.27 4.26 15.30
C MET A 356 -6.78 4.56 15.45
N ARG A 357 -6.13 4.05 16.51
CA ARG A 357 -4.68 4.20 16.70
C ARG A 357 -3.87 3.66 15.51
N MET A 358 -4.24 2.48 14.99
CA MET A 358 -3.51 1.87 13.86
C MET A 358 -3.81 2.54 12.51
N TRP A 359 -5.01 3.08 12.31
CA TRP A 359 -5.36 3.81 11.10
C TRP A 359 -4.79 5.23 11.07
N HIS A 360 -4.52 5.84 12.22
CA HIS A 360 -4.13 7.24 12.33
C HIS A 360 -2.92 7.66 11.47
N PRO A 361 -1.84 6.86 11.33
CA PRO A 361 -0.73 7.21 10.41
C PRO A 361 -1.16 7.39 8.94
N PHE A 362 -2.22 6.70 8.53
CA PHE A 362 -2.74 6.69 7.16
C PHE A 362 -3.91 7.68 6.98
N ILE A 363 -4.82 7.73 7.96
CA ILE A 363 -6.11 8.45 7.94
C ILE A 363 -6.18 9.40 9.16
N PRO A 364 -5.29 10.39 9.28
CA PRO A 364 -5.18 11.19 10.51
C PRO A 364 -6.45 12.01 10.83
N PHE A 365 -7.20 12.51 9.85
CA PHE A 365 -8.27 13.46 10.12
C PHE A 365 -9.57 12.79 10.60
N VAL A 366 -10.02 11.77 9.87
CA VAL A 366 -11.25 11.03 10.21
C VAL A 366 -11.05 10.21 11.49
N THR A 367 -9.87 9.61 11.69
CA THR A 367 -9.59 8.85 12.93
C THR A 367 -9.56 9.76 14.16
N GLU A 368 -8.98 10.97 14.06
CA GLU A 368 -8.99 11.97 15.14
C GLU A 368 -10.42 12.44 15.44
N THR A 369 -11.26 12.61 14.41
CA THR A 369 -12.67 12.99 14.57
C THR A 369 -13.45 11.91 15.30
N ILE A 370 -13.33 10.64 14.86
CA ILE A 370 -13.95 9.49 15.52
C ILE A 370 -13.48 9.36 16.97
N TRP A 371 -12.18 9.55 17.21
CA TRP A 371 -11.60 9.50 18.54
C TRP A 371 -12.23 10.53 19.47
N ASN A 372 -12.36 11.78 19.03
CA ASN A 372 -13.02 12.82 19.79
C ASN A 372 -14.51 12.52 20.02
N GLU A 373 -15.24 12.02 19.01
CA GLU A 373 -16.65 11.63 19.15
C GLU A 373 -16.85 10.45 20.12
N SER A 374 -15.84 9.60 20.31
CA SER A 374 -15.86 8.53 21.32
C SER A 374 -15.71 9.03 22.76
N GLY A 375 -15.60 10.35 22.98
CA GLY A 375 -15.55 10.98 24.31
C GLY A 375 -14.15 10.98 24.94
N LYS A 376 -13.11 10.70 24.15
CA LYS A 376 -11.71 10.76 24.61
C LYS A 376 -11.27 12.21 24.75
N LYS A 377 -10.51 12.50 25.81
CA LYS A 377 -10.08 13.87 26.15
C LYS A 377 -8.71 14.25 25.57
N THR A 378 -7.94 13.25 25.16
CA THR A 378 -6.62 13.39 24.58
C THR A 378 -6.72 13.33 23.06
N MET A 379 -5.79 13.99 22.37
CA MET A 379 -5.66 13.83 20.92
C MET A 379 -5.08 12.46 20.57
N LEU A 380 -5.62 11.81 19.55
CA LEU A 380 -5.20 10.50 19.08
C LEU A 380 -3.74 10.51 18.64
N ILE A 381 -3.28 11.59 18.01
CA ILE A 381 -1.87 11.74 17.60
C ILE A 381 -0.86 11.60 18.75
N ALA A 382 -1.29 11.86 19.99
CA ALA A 382 -0.45 11.77 21.20
C ALA A 382 -0.60 10.42 21.94
N GLU A 383 -1.46 9.53 21.47
CA GLU A 383 -1.72 8.24 22.10
C GLU A 383 -0.61 7.22 21.78
N LYS A 384 -0.46 6.25 22.68
CA LYS A 384 0.49 5.15 22.46
C LYS A 384 -0.02 4.21 21.38
N TRP A 385 0.90 3.64 20.62
CA TRP A 385 0.63 2.51 19.74
C TRP A 385 0.02 1.34 20.54
N PRO A 386 -0.99 0.61 20.01
CA PRO A 386 -1.67 -0.45 20.75
C PRO A 386 -0.74 -1.63 21.06
N SER A 387 -1.02 -2.30 22.18
CA SER A 387 -0.36 -3.57 22.56
C SER A 387 -1.24 -4.77 22.20
N SER A 388 -0.63 -5.80 21.61
CA SER A 388 -1.30 -7.07 21.31
C SER A 388 -1.72 -7.85 22.55
N ASP A 389 -1.00 -7.69 23.67
CA ASP A 389 -1.17 -8.48 24.90
C ASP A 389 -2.58 -8.34 25.48
N LYS A 390 -3.21 -7.18 25.26
CA LYS A 390 -4.60 -6.88 25.66
C LYS A 390 -5.63 -7.85 25.06
N TYR A 391 -5.30 -8.46 23.92
CA TYR A 391 -6.20 -9.31 23.14
C TYR A 391 -5.79 -10.78 23.15
N GLU A 392 -4.68 -11.11 23.81
CA GLU A 392 -4.22 -12.49 23.93
C GLU A 392 -5.06 -13.25 24.95
N ILE A 393 -5.70 -14.32 24.50
CA ILE A 393 -6.36 -15.29 25.38
C ILE A 393 -5.29 -16.29 25.83
N LYS A 394 -4.92 -16.26 27.12
CA LYS A 394 -3.93 -17.17 27.69
C LYS A 394 -4.39 -18.63 27.55
N ALA A 395 -3.44 -19.50 27.20
CA ALA A 395 -3.62 -20.94 26.96
C ALA A 395 -4.01 -21.76 28.22
N GLU A 396 -4.21 -21.12 29.38
CA GLU A 396 -4.62 -21.78 30.63
C GLU A 396 -6.01 -22.44 30.52
N LYS A 397 -6.76 -22.18 29.45
CA LYS A 397 -8.03 -22.83 29.12
C LYS A 397 -7.88 -23.66 27.82
N PRO A 398 -7.71 -25.01 27.91
CA PRO A 398 -7.49 -25.88 26.75
C PRO A 398 -8.57 -25.80 25.66
N LYS A 399 -9.81 -25.39 26.02
CA LYS A 399 -10.90 -25.23 25.06
C LYS A 399 -10.67 -24.08 24.07
N HIS A 400 -10.00 -23.00 24.48
CA HIS A 400 -9.86 -21.80 23.66
C HIS A 400 -8.79 -21.93 22.56
N GLU A 401 -7.84 -22.86 22.72
CA GLU A 401 -6.76 -23.09 21.75
C GLU A 401 -7.30 -23.47 20.37
N ASN A 402 -8.35 -24.30 20.34
CA ASN A 402 -8.96 -24.74 19.10
C ASN A 402 -10.08 -23.81 18.58
N TYR A 403 -10.55 -22.84 19.37
CA TYR A 403 -11.69 -21.98 18.98
C TYR A 403 -11.38 -21.11 17.76
N LEU A 404 -10.13 -20.64 17.62
CA LEU A 404 -9.72 -19.88 16.45
C LEU A 404 -9.91 -20.69 15.16
N GLU A 405 -9.40 -21.93 15.14
CA GLU A 405 -9.51 -22.84 14.00
C GLU A 405 -10.96 -23.27 13.75
N TYR A 406 -11.66 -23.71 14.80
CA TYR A 406 -13.02 -24.23 14.65
C TYR A 406 -14.02 -23.16 14.24
N PHE A 407 -13.83 -21.91 14.68
CA PHE A 407 -14.65 -20.81 14.18
C PHE A 407 -14.38 -20.50 12.70
N GLU A 408 -13.15 -20.67 12.21
CA GLU A 408 -12.89 -20.57 10.76
C GLU A 408 -13.63 -21.66 9.98
N PHE A 409 -13.77 -22.88 10.52
CA PHE A 409 -14.58 -23.94 9.88
C PHE A 409 -16.08 -23.57 9.83
N VAL A 410 -16.58 -22.90 10.88
CA VAL A 410 -17.94 -22.33 10.89
C VAL A 410 -18.08 -21.23 9.83
N ARG A 411 -17.09 -20.32 9.69
CA ARG A 411 -17.09 -19.28 8.65
C ARG A 411 -17.07 -19.87 7.25
N GLU A 412 -16.20 -20.86 7.01
CA GLU A 412 -16.14 -21.63 5.76
C GLU A 412 -17.51 -22.22 5.42
N THR A 413 -18.16 -22.85 6.40
CA THR A 413 -19.51 -23.43 6.24
C THR A 413 -20.55 -22.37 5.86
N ILE A 414 -20.54 -21.21 6.51
CA ILE A 414 -21.46 -20.10 6.21
C ILE A 414 -21.25 -19.57 4.78
N VAL A 415 -19.98 -19.43 4.36
CA VAL A 415 -19.63 -19.03 2.99
C VAL A 415 -20.10 -20.10 1.99
N ALA A 416 -19.87 -21.38 2.28
CA ALA A 416 -20.33 -22.48 1.43
C ALA A 416 -21.86 -22.48 1.28
N ILE A 417 -22.62 -22.30 2.36
CA ILE A 417 -24.09 -22.19 2.28
C ILE A 417 -24.52 -21.02 1.38
N ARG A 418 -23.88 -19.84 1.53
CA ARG A 418 -24.17 -18.67 0.69
C ARG A 418 -23.83 -18.93 -0.78
N ASN A 419 -22.70 -19.57 -1.06
CA ASN A 419 -22.28 -19.92 -2.41
C ASN A 419 -23.24 -20.92 -3.05
N ILE A 420 -23.60 -22.01 -2.35
CA ILE A 420 -24.62 -22.97 -2.81
C ILE A 420 -25.91 -22.23 -3.15
N ARG A 421 -26.33 -21.28 -2.31
CA ARG A 421 -27.55 -20.50 -2.54
C ARG A 421 -27.47 -19.64 -3.81
N ILE A 422 -26.33 -18.99 -4.04
CA ILE A 422 -26.10 -18.11 -5.20
C ILE A 422 -25.93 -18.93 -6.49
N GLU A 423 -25.07 -19.93 -6.47
CA GLU A 423 -24.74 -20.78 -7.62
C GLU A 423 -25.97 -21.53 -8.12
N ASN A 424 -26.80 -22.03 -7.20
CA ASN A 424 -28.04 -22.73 -7.52
C ASN A 424 -29.25 -21.78 -7.60
N LYS A 425 -29.02 -20.45 -7.58
CA LYS A 425 -30.04 -19.40 -7.74
C LYS A 425 -31.28 -19.60 -6.85
N LEU A 426 -31.07 -20.09 -5.62
CA LEU A 426 -32.15 -20.42 -4.69
C LEU A 426 -32.79 -19.15 -4.14
N ASP A 427 -34.13 -19.11 -4.15
CA ASP A 427 -34.92 -17.95 -3.70
C ASP A 427 -34.56 -17.55 -2.26
N LEU A 428 -34.14 -16.29 -2.05
CA LEU A 428 -33.77 -15.71 -0.73
C LEU A 428 -34.88 -15.81 0.33
N LYS A 429 -36.15 -16.00 -0.07
CA LYS A 429 -37.28 -16.16 0.86
C LYS A 429 -37.44 -17.59 1.37
N LYS A 430 -37.02 -18.61 0.60
CA LYS A 430 -37.13 -20.00 1.01
C LYS A 430 -36.13 -20.32 2.12
N LYS A 431 -36.57 -21.03 3.15
CA LYS A 431 -35.68 -21.48 4.21
C LYS A 431 -34.96 -22.75 3.77
N LEU A 432 -33.64 -22.79 3.94
CA LEU A 432 -32.83 -23.96 3.65
C LEU A 432 -32.89 -24.96 4.81
N THR A 433 -32.95 -26.26 4.51
CA THR A 433 -32.67 -27.31 5.48
C THR A 433 -31.24 -27.79 5.24
N VAL A 434 -30.40 -27.63 6.25
CA VAL A 434 -28.96 -27.88 6.17
C VAL A 434 -28.57 -28.97 7.15
N VAL A 435 -27.75 -29.91 6.69
CA VAL A 435 -27.14 -30.94 7.52
C VAL A 435 -25.62 -30.80 7.42
N ILE A 436 -24.96 -30.69 8.56
CA ILE A 436 -23.50 -30.69 8.67
C ILE A 436 -23.11 -32.03 9.27
N ARG A 437 -22.31 -32.81 8.54
CA ARG A 437 -21.76 -34.09 9.01
C ARG A 437 -20.28 -33.91 9.29
N LEU A 438 -19.91 -33.94 10.56
CA LEU A 438 -18.51 -33.96 10.98
C LEU A 438 -17.97 -35.39 10.87
N LYS A 439 -16.67 -35.54 10.57
CA LYS A 439 -16.06 -36.86 10.44
C LYS A 439 -16.11 -37.62 11.76
N THR A 440 -16.10 -38.95 11.69
CA THR A 440 -16.17 -39.80 12.89
C THR A 440 -14.95 -39.68 13.80
N ASP A 441 -13.79 -39.30 13.26
CA ASP A 441 -12.53 -39.07 13.96
C ASP A 441 -12.32 -37.60 14.38
N SER A 442 -13.27 -36.71 14.10
CA SER A 442 -13.19 -35.30 14.48
C SER A 442 -13.14 -35.12 15.99
N ASN A 443 -12.44 -34.07 16.44
CA ASN A 443 -12.41 -33.68 17.84
C ASN A 443 -13.86 -33.39 18.33
N PRO A 444 -14.30 -34.00 19.45
CA PRO A 444 -15.64 -33.75 20.00
C PRO A 444 -15.97 -32.27 20.24
N LEU A 445 -14.96 -31.46 20.55
CA LEU A 445 -15.09 -30.02 20.75
C LEU A 445 -15.57 -29.30 19.46
N LEU A 446 -15.24 -29.80 18.28
CA LEU A 446 -15.70 -29.22 17.02
C LEU A 446 -17.23 -29.27 16.91
N LYS A 447 -17.83 -30.40 17.29
CA LYS A 447 -19.29 -30.53 17.35
C LYS A 447 -19.89 -29.54 18.34
N GLU A 448 -19.29 -29.39 19.53
CA GLU A 448 -19.72 -28.40 20.52
C GLU A 448 -19.70 -26.97 19.95
N VAL A 449 -18.65 -26.60 19.20
CA VAL A 449 -18.55 -25.29 18.55
C VAL A 449 -19.63 -25.09 17.50
N PHE A 450 -19.83 -26.05 16.59
CA PHE A 450 -20.91 -25.96 15.59
C PHE A 450 -22.30 -25.88 16.22
N GLU A 451 -22.53 -26.64 17.29
CA GLU A 451 -23.78 -26.61 18.07
C GLU A 451 -23.99 -25.25 18.73
N HIS A 452 -22.95 -24.69 19.35
CA HIS A 452 -22.99 -23.37 19.96
C HIS A 452 -23.23 -22.26 18.92
N GLU A 453 -22.61 -22.36 17.74
CA GLU A 453 -22.68 -21.34 16.68
C GLU A 453 -23.85 -21.55 15.69
N LYS A 454 -24.80 -22.44 15.99
CA LYS A 454 -25.99 -22.71 15.15
C LYS A 454 -26.74 -21.43 14.76
N GLU A 455 -26.94 -20.52 15.71
CA GLU A 455 -27.67 -19.28 15.46
C GLU A 455 -26.89 -18.32 14.56
N ILE A 456 -25.56 -18.26 14.69
CA ILE A 456 -24.71 -17.53 13.74
C ILE A 456 -24.87 -18.10 12.33
N ILE A 457 -24.76 -19.43 12.19
CA ILE A 457 -24.89 -20.11 10.90
C ILE A 457 -26.24 -19.80 10.25
N LYS A 458 -27.32 -19.70 11.02
CA LYS A 458 -28.67 -19.38 10.49
C LYS A 458 -28.87 -17.89 10.17
N LYS A 459 -28.32 -16.99 10.99
CA LYS A 459 -28.62 -15.54 10.93
C LYS A 459 -27.68 -14.73 10.05
N LEU A 460 -26.46 -15.19 9.79
CA LEU A 460 -25.51 -14.52 8.90
C LEU A 460 -25.86 -14.70 7.41
N ARG A 461 -27.05 -14.24 6.99
CA ARG A 461 -27.51 -14.17 5.59
C ARG A 461 -27.45 -15.49 4.81
N THR A 462 -27.45 -16.62 5.49
CA THR A 462 -27.51 -17.95 4.89
C THR A 462 -28.95 -18.34 4.54
N GLY A 463 -29.92 -17.80 5.30
CA GLY A 463 -31.35 -18.07 5.18
C GLY A 463 -31.71 -19.53 5.44
N VAL A 464 -30.97 -20.16 6.36
CA VAL A 464 -31.26 -21.50 6.89
C VAL A 464 -32.46 -21.43 7.84
N GLY A 465 -33.39 -22.38 7.71
CA GLY A 465 -34.49 -22.58 8.65
C GLY A 465 -34.16 -23.67 9.67
N GLU A 466 -33.74 -24.83 9.15
CA GLU A 466 -33.41 -26.01 9.94
C GLU A 466 -31.93 -26.37 9.74
N LEU A 467 -31.24 -26.63 10.84
CA LEU A 467 -29.83 -26.98 10.87
C LEU A 467 -29.59 -28.17 11.79
N THR A 468 -29.12 -29.27 11.22
CA THR A 468 -28.74 -30.48 11.95
C THR A 468 -27.22 -30.65 11.89
N ILE A 469 -26.61 -30.96 13.02
CA ILE A 469 -25.18 -31.25 13.12
C ILE A 469 -25.02 -32.66 13.68
N GLU A 470 -24.37 -33.54 12.93
CA GLU A 470 -24.19 -34.95 13.27
C GLU A 470 -22.76 -35.41 13.00
N ILE A 471 -22.39 -36.55 13.57
CA ILE A 471 -21.12 -37.21 13.32
C ILE A 471 -21.43 -38.43 12.46
N SER A 472 -20.98 -38.43 11.21
CA SER A 472 -21.21 -39.51 10.26
C SER A 472 -20.34 -39.29 9.02
N ASP A 473 -19.79 -40.37 8.47
CA ASP A 473 -19.07 -40.35 7.19
C ASP A 473 -19.99 -40.68 6.00
N ASP A 474 -21.29 -40.91 6.25
CA ASP A 474 -22.25 -41.27 5.21
C ASP A 474 -22.55 -40.07 4.30
N ILE A 475 -22.89 -40.35 3.04
CA ILE A 475 -23.29 -39.34 2.04
C ILE A 475 -24.82 -39.20 2.01
N ILE A 476 -25.32 -37.97 1.83
CA ILE A 476 -26.73 -37.71 1.55
C ILE A 476 -26.90 -37.52 0.04
N GLU A 477 -27.56 -38.47 -0.64
CA GLU A 477 -27.70 -38.44 -2.10
C GLU A 477 -28.59 -37.27 -2.61
N ASP A 478 -29.69 -36.95 -1.90
CA ASP A 478 -30.63 -35.89 -2.30
C ASP A 478 -30.32 -34.51 -1.68
N ALA A 479 -29.06 -34.08 -1.81
CA ALA A 479 -28.61 -32.78 -1.33
C ALA A 479 -27.59 -32.13 -2.28
N TYR A 480 -27.45 -30.81 -2.21
CA TYR A 480 -26.23 -30.16 -2.66
C TYR A 480 -25.14 -30.45 -1.64
N HIS A 481 -24.05 -31.08 -2.08
CA HIS A 481 -22.93 -31.47 -1.23
C HIS A 481 -21.74 -30.53 -1.46
N PHE A 482 -21.12 -30.11 -0.36
CA PHE A 482 -19.88 -29.35 -0.37
C PHE A 482 -18.96 -29.84 0.75
N PRO A 483 -17.71 -30.25 0.44
CA PRO A 483 -16.76 -30.63 1.47
C PRO A 483 -16.34 -29.39 2.28
N ILE A 484 -16.25 -29.53 3.59
CA ILE A 484 -15.76 -28.48 4.50
C ILE A 484 -14.63 -29.04 5.35
N SER A 485 -13.88 -28.17 6.01
CA SER A 485 -12.86 -28.60 6.98
C SER A 485 -13.48 -29.50 8.06
N ASP A 486 -12.94 -30.71 8.20
CA ASP A 486 -13.41 -31.77 9.11
C ASP A 486 -14.89 -32.15 9.03
N GLY A 487 -15.47 -32.03 7.83
CA GLY A 487 -16.81 -32.53 7.60
C GLY A 487 -17.32 -32.35 6.18
N ASN A 488 -18.64 -32.50 6.06
CA ASN A 488 -19.37 -32.33 4.81
C ASN A 488 -20.63 -31.50 5.09
N LEU A 489 -20.86 -30.51 4.23
CA LEU A 489 -22.07 -29.69 4.22
C LEU A 489 -23.06 -30.26 3.21
N TYR A 490 -24.32 -30.41 3.63
CA TYR A 490 -25.42 -30.83 2.78
C TYR A 490 -26.57 -29.83 2.87
N VAL A 491 -27.01 -29.30 1.73
CA VAL A 491 -28.24 -28.50 1.62
C VAL A 491 -29.29 -29.36 0.94
N LEU A 492 -30.31 -29.78 1.69
CA LEU A 492 -31.32 -30.74 1.21
C LEU A 492 -32.15 -30.11 0.08
N ARG A 493 -32.34 -30.85 -1.03
CA ARG A 493 -33.06 -30.32 -2.21
C ARG A 493 -34.57 -30.31 -2.05
N ALA A 494 -35.11 -31.16 -1.18
CA ALA A 494 -36.53 -31.29 -0.92
C ALA A 494 -37.20 -29.93 -0.62
N GLY A 495 -38.15 -29.52 -1.48
CA GLY A 495 -38.94 -28.27 -1.32
C GLY A 495 -38.24 -26.98 -1.76
N LEU A 496 -36.93 -27.00 -2.04
CA LEU A 496 -36.17 -25.81 -2.45
C LEU A 496 -36.32 -25.51 -3.94
N VAL A 497 -36.27 -26.52 -4.78
CA VAL A 497 -36.40 -26.40 -6.23
C VAL A 497 -37.85 -26.67 -6.62
N ASP A 498 -38.54 -25.65 -7.08
CA ASP A 498 -39.79 -25.82 -7.82
C ASP A 498 -39.38 -26.18 -9.25
N VAL A 499 -39.45 -27.46 -9.59
CA VAL A 499 -38.95 -28.01 -10.86
C VAL A 499 -39.60 -27.31 -12.06
N GLU A 500 -40.87 -26.94 -11.96
CA GLU A 500 -41.60 -26.20 -12.99
C GLU A 500 -41.08 -24.77 -13.12
N LYS A 501 -40.89 -24.07 -11.99
CA LYS A 501 -40.34 -22.70 -11.99
C LYS A 501 -38.88 -22.67 -12.45
N GLU A 502 -38.10 -23.69 -12.12
CA GLU A 502 -36.69 -23.79 -12.51
C GLU A 502 -36.56 -24.16 -13.99
N LYS A 503 -37.40 -25.07 -14.51
CA LYS A 503 -37.53 -25.28 -15.96
C LYS A 503 -37.85 -23.99 -16.68
N ALA A 504 -38.89 -23.26 -16.26
CA ALA A 504 -39.27 -21.99 -16.88
C ALA A 504 -38.16 -20.93 -16.81
N ARG A 505 -37.39 -20.90 -15.71
CA ARG A 505 -36.25 -19.99 -15.54
C ARG A 505 -35.10 -20.33 -16.48
N VAL A 506 -34.71 -21.60 -16.54
CA VAL A 506 -33.63 -22.10 -17.40
C VAL A 506 -34.02 -21.96 -18.87
N GLU A 507 -35.27 -22.23 -19.25
CA GLU A 507 -35.81 -21.99 -20.60
C GLU A 507 -35.72 -20.51 -20.98
N LYS A 508 -36.07 -19.59 -20.07
CA LYS A 508 -35.94 -18.14 -20.32
C LYS A 508 -34.48 -17.70 -20.47
N GLU A 509 -33.58 -18.28 -19.68
CA GLU A 509 -32.14 -18.01 -19.76
C GLU A 509 -31.54 -18.54 -21.07
N ILE A 510 -31.91 -19.76 -21.48
CA ILE A 510 -31.60 -20.34 -22.79
C ILE A 510 -32.09 -19.40 -23.90
N ALA A 511 -33.35 -18.97 -23.88
CA ALA A 511 -33.90 -18.08 -24.91
C ALA A 511 -33.14 -16.74 -25.01
N ASN A 512 -32.74 -16.15 -23.88
CA ASN A 512 -31.96 -14.93 -23.86
C ASN A 512 -30.56 -15.12 -24.45
N ILE A 513 -29.87 -16.20 -24.08
CA ILE A 513 -28.54 -16.52 -24.59
C ILE A 513 -28.62 -16.88 -26.07
N GLU A 514 -29.63 -17.63 -26.52
CA GLU A 514 -29.86 -17.93 -27.93
C GLU A 514 -30.04 -16.65 -28.76
N LYS A 515 -30.82 -15.68 -28.25
CA LYS A 515 -30.99 -14.37 -28.90
C LYS A 515 -29.67 -13.58 -28.98
N PHE A 516 -28.85 -13.63 -27.92
CA PHE A 516 -27.56 -12.96 -27.88
C PHE A 516 -26.56 -13.61 -28.85
N VAL A 517 -26.47 -14.95 -28.85
CA VAL A 517 -25.67 -15.75 -29.78
C VAL A 517 -26.08 -15.48 -31.23
N ALA A 518 -27.38 -15.43 -31.53
CA ALA A 518 -27.87 -15.10 -32.87
C ALA A 518 -27.44 -13.68 -33.31
N GLY A 519 -27.49 -12.70 -32.39
CA GLY A 519 -27.02 -11.34 -32.64
C GLY A 519 -25.51 -11.25 -32.90
N LEU A 520 -24.70 -12.00 -32.16
CA LEU A 520 -23.25 -12.10 -32.37
C LEU A 520 -22.92 -12.78 -33.71
N LYS A 521 -23.58 -13.89 -34.04
CA LYS A 521 -23.41 -14.58 -35.33
C LYS A 521 -23.76 -13.66 -36.50
N SER A 522 -24.92 -12.99 -36.44
CA SER A 522 -25.34 -12.06 -37.50
C SER A 522 -24.35 -10.90 -37.71
N ARG A 523 -23.74 -10.38 -36.63
CA ARG A 523 -22.69 -9.35 -36.74
C ARG A 523 -21.40 -9.89 -37.36
N LEU A 524 -20.97 -11.09 -36.95
CA LEU A 524 -19.76 -11.73 -37.46
C LEU A 524 -19.92 -12.27 -38.89
N GLU A 525 -21.15 -12.51 -39.35
CA GLU A 525 -21.48 -12.86 -40.74
C GLU A 525 -21.64 -11.63 -41.65
N ASN A 526 -21.75 -10.42 -41.08
CA ASN A 526 -21.86 -9.19 -41.85
C ASN A 526 -20.49 -8.73 -42.38
N ASN A 527 -20.29 -8.90 -43.69
CA ASN A 527 -19.05 -8.55 -44.39
C ASN A 527 -18.64 -7.07 -44.24
N ASP A 528 -19.58 -6.13 -44.11
CA ASP A 528 -19.27 -4.71 -43.88
C ASP A 528 -18.69 -4.47 -42.48
N PHE A 529 -19.16 -5.20 -41.47
CA PHE A 529 -18.67 -5.09 -40.10
C PHE A 529 -17.28 -5.71 -39.96
N VAL A 530 -17.09 -6.92 -40.50
CA VAL A 530 -15.81 -7.66 -40.42
C VAL A 530 -14.69 -6.95 -41.17
N SER A 531 -15.00 -6.24 -42.26
CA SER A 531 -14.00 -5.50 -43.05
C SER A 531 -13.62 -4.13 -42.47
N LYS A 532 -14.50 -3.50 -41.69
CA LYS A 532 -14.30 -2.13 -41.16
C LYS A 532 -13.93 -2.07 -39.67
N ALA A 533 -14.26 -3.11 -38.90
CA ALA A 533 -14.00 -3.12 -37.46
C ALA A 533 -12.52 -3.41 -37.14
N PRO A 534 -11.94 -2.77 -36.10
CA PRO A 534 -10.61 -3.11 -35.60
C PRO A 534 -10.47 -4.59 -35.21
N LYS A 535 -9.31 -5.19 -35.44
CA LYS A 535 -9.05 -6.62 -35.20
C LYS A 535 -9.33 -7.05 -33.76
N ASN A 536 -8.96 -6.23 -32.77
CA ASN A 536 -9.22 -6.50 -31.35
C ASN A 536 -10.72 -6.60 -31.02
N VAL A 537 -11.58 -5.83 -31.72
CA VAL A 537 -13.04 -5.88 -31.52
C VAL A 537 -13.62 -7.16 -32.11
N ILE A 538 -13.13 -7.58 -33.29
CA ILE A 538 -13.55 -8.84 -33.92
C ILE A 538 -13.15 -10.05 -33.06
N ASP A 539 -11.92 -10.05 -32.54
CA ASP A 539 -11.42 -11.12 -31.69
C ASP A 539 -12.23 -11.22 -30.38
N GLN A 540 -12.55 -10.08 -29.74
CA GLN A 540 -13.45 -10.04 -28.58
C GLN A 540 -14.85 -10.60 -28.87
N GLN A 541 -15.43 -10.27 -30.03
CA GLN A 541 -16.76 -10.77 -30.42
C GLN A 541 -16.74 -12.29 -30.64
N LYS A 542 -15.68 -12.84 -31.27
CA LYS A 542 -15.50 -14.29 -31.47
C LYS A 542 -15.32 -15.03 -30.14
N GLU A 543 -14.52 -14.49 -29.23
CA GLU A 543 -14.33 -15.08 -27.90
C GLU A 543 -15.65 -15.07 -27.10
N SER A 544 -16.40 -13.97 -27.17
CA SER A 544 -17.71 -13.85 -26.53
C SER A 544 -18.72 -14.87 -27.08
N LEU A 545 -18.72 -15.09 -28.40
CA LEU A 545 -19.58 -16.08 -29.05
C LEU A 545 -19.25 -17.50 -28.54
N ALA A 546 -17.97 -17.90 -28.57
CA ALA A 546 -17.55 -19.24 -28.13
C ALA A 546 -17.91 -19.50 -26.66
N LYS A 547 -17.70 -18.53 -25.77
CA LYS A 547 -18.10 -18.63 -24.35
C LYS A 547 -19.61 -18.82 -24.19
N LYS A 548 -20.42 -18.04 -24.91
CA LYS A 548 -21.88 -18.09 -24.81
C LYS A 548 -22.48 -19.36 -25.42
N GLU A 549 -21.87 -19.91 -26.47
CA GLU A 549 -22.26 -21.21 -27.02
C GLU A 549 -21.97 -22.36 -26.05
N ALA A 550 -20.82 -22.34 -25.36
CA ALA A 550 -20.49 -23.33 -24.33
C ALA A 550 -21.47 -23.26 -23.14
N GLU A 551 -21.78 -22.04 -22.67
CA GLU A 551 -22.78 -21.80 -21.62
C GLU A 551 -24.18 -22.32 -22.01
N LEU A 552 -24.57 -22.15 -23.27
CA LEU A 552 -25.83 -22.67 -23.80
C LEU A 552 -25.91 -24.20 -23.75
N VAL A 553 -24.82 -24.89 -24.08
CA VAL A 553 -24.74 -26.36 -24.03
C VAL A 553 -24.93 -26.86 -22.61
N GLU A 554 -24.25 -26.26 -21.63
CA GLU A 554 -24.40 -26.63 -20.22
C GLU A 554 -25.81 -26.34 -19.68
N LEU A 555 -26.42 -25.21 -20.04
CA LEU A 555 -27.80 -24.90 -19.65
C LEU A 555 -28.82 -25.88 -20.24
N LYS A 556 -28.65 -26.31 -21.51
CA LYS A 556 -29.51 -27.32 -22.13
C LYS A 556 -29.35 -28.69 -21.46
N LYS A 557 -28.12 -29.06 -21.10
CA LYS A 557 -27.83 -30.28 -20.34
C LYS A 557 -28.47 -30.22 -18.95
N HIS A 558 -28.37 -29.08 -18.27
CA HIS A 558 -29.02 -28.87 -16.98
C HIS A 558 -30.54 -28.97 -17.08
N LEU A 559 -31.16 -28.33 -18.09
CA LEU A 559 -32.60 -28.43 -18.35
C LEU A 559 -33.06 -29.88 -18.53
N SER A 560 -32.26 -30.69 -19.24
CA SER A 560 -32.56 -32.12 -19.43
C SER A 560 -32.40 -32.98 -18.16
N SER A 561 -31.60 -32.50 -17.19
CA SER A 561 -31.38 -33.17 -15.91
C SER A 561 -32.46 -32.88 -14.87
N LEU A 562 -33.23 -31.80 -15.06
CA LEU A 562 -34.39 -31.45 -14.25
C LEU A 562 -35.57 -32.33 -14.67
N LYS A 563 -35.68 -33.54 -14.11
CA LYS A 563 -36.83 -34.44 -14.34
C LYS A 563 -38.04 -33.98 -13.54
#